data_AF-A0A7Y1US79-F1
#
_entry.id   AF-A0A7Y1US79-F1
#
_cell.length_a   1.000
_cell.length_b   1.000
_cell.length_c   1.000
_cell.angle_alpha   90.00
_cell.angle_beta   90.00
_cell.angle_gamma   90.00
#
_symmetry.space_group_name_H-M   'P 1'
#
loop_
_entity.id
_entity.type
_entity.pdbx_description
1 polymer ?
#
loop_
_entity_poly.entity_id
_entity_poly.type
_entity_poly.pdbx_seq_one_letter_code
_entity_poly.pdbx_strand_id
1 'polypeptide(L)'
;MNIEQLREQIRYHAHRYYVLDSPEISDADYDDLLRSLIALEAEHPELITPDSPTQRVGTVPSELFAPVTHQERMFSLDNAESTEELEAWEERISRQLGSPPAGYVCELKIDGLAVSLTYVNAVLTRAATRGDGTTGEDITANVRTIEAVPLRLFGDPPEVLEARGEIYFPIDAFDALNAAQLEAGQKVFANPRNAAAGSVRQKDPAVTAGRELSIWIYQLGLVQGAPAFERHWETMEYLGSLGFRTNPSSARVGDLAAVARYVAETETARHQLGYQTDGVVIKVDDLTEQATLGFTAKAPRWAIAYKFPPEEQITTLVGIEVGVGRTGRVTPYAVLEPVFVGGVTVTNATLHNEDEVHRKDVRIGDRVIVRRAGEVIPEVVGPVVSRRDGTETVWKMPADCPFCGNPIVLPEGEKVARCTGGLECPSRLREWLAHFVGRSGMDIEGLGYKTIDLLISEGLVRDPADIFFLEPDSLLGREGWGELSVAKLMS
;
A
#
# COMPACT_ATOMS: atom_id res chain seq x y z
N MET A 1 -36.86 -25.10 3.86
CA MET A 1 -36.14 -24.15 2.99
C MET A 1 -35.20 -24.96 2.13
N ASN A 2 -35.17 -24.74 0.81
CA ASN A 2 -34.20 -25.42 -0.08
C ASN A 2 -32.80 -24.81 0.15
N ILE A 3 -31.72 -25.57 -0.10
CA ILE A 3 -30.34 -25.12 0.08
C ILE A 3 -30.03 -23.82 -0.69
N GLU A 4 -30.62 -23.64 -1.88
CA GLU A 4 -30.41 -22.41 -2.66
C GLU A 4 -31.08 -21.19 -1.99
N GLN A 5 -32.27 -21.36 -1.41
CA GLN A 5 -32.94 -20.28 -0.67
C GLN A 5 -32.13 -19.89 0.57
N LEU A 6 -31.50 -20.87 1.24
CA LEU A 6 -30.63 -20.63 2.38
C LEU A 6 -29.37 -19.85 1.96
N ARG A 7 -28.74 -20.23 0.85
CA ARG A 7 -27.61 -19.50 0.27
C ARG A 7 -27.99 -18.07 -0.12
N GLU A 8 -29.14 -17.88 -0.74
CA GLU A 8 -29.66 -16.56 -1.13
C GLU A 8 -29.89 -15.67 0.09
N GLN A 9 -30.51 -16.17 1.15
CA GLN A 9 -30.69 -15.43 2.39
C GLN A 9 -29.37 -15.04 3.05
N ILE A 10 -28.42 -15.98 3.15
CA ILE A 10 -27.09 -15.70 3.71
C ILE A 10 -26.38 -14.62 2.88
N ARG A 11 -26.38 -14.74 1.55
CA ARG A 11 -25.77 -13.73 0.66
C ARG A 11 -26.44 -12.36 0.82
N TYR A 12 -27.77 -12.33 0.88
CA TYR A 12 -28.53 -11.10 1.08
C TYR A 12 -28.17 -10.42 2.39
N HIS A 13 -28.18 -11.15 3.52
CA HIS A 13 -27.86 -10.57 4.82
C HIS A 13 -26.38 -10.23 4.97
N ALA A 14 -25.47 -11.02 4.39
CA ALA A 14 -24.06 -10.68 4.32
C ALA A 14 -23.83 -9.39 3.55
N HIS A 15 -24.51 -9.19 2.41
CA HIS A 15 -24.43 -7.94 1.66
C HIS A 15 -24.96 -6.75 2.49
N ARG A 16 -26.11 -6.90 3.14
CA ARG A 16 -26.65 -5.86 4.02
C ARG A 16 -25.69 -5.47 5.14
N TYR A 17 -25.03 -6.46 5.75
CA TYR A 17 -24.09 -6.23 6.85
C TYR A 17 -22.76 -5.64 6.35
N TYR A 18 -22.04 -6.36 5.49
CA TYR A 18 -20.65 -6.06 5.13
C TYR A 18 -20.49 -5.03 4.01
N VAL A 19 -21.52 -4.82 3.19
CA VAL A 19 -21.47 -3.91 2.04
C VAL A 19 -22.29 -2.65 2.30
N LEU A 20 -23.53 -2.80 2.76
CA LEU A 20 -24.46 -1.68 2.95
C LEU A 20 -24.44 -1.06 4.36
N ASP A 21 -23.76 -1.70 5.31
CA ASP A 21 -23.74 -1.28 6.73
C ASP A 21 -25.15 -1.05 7.31
N SER A 22 -26.08 -1.94 6.96
CA SER A 22 -27.50 -1.82 7.30
C SER A 22 -28.13 -3.20 7.57
N PRO A 23 -27.69 -3.92 8.62
CA PRO A 23 -28.18 -5.27 8.92
C PRO A 23 -29.67 -5.29 9.28
N GLU A 24 -30.35 -6.37 8.90
CA GLU A 24 -31.79 -6.59 9.19
C GLU A 24 -32.04 -7.69 10.23
N ILE A 25 -31.05 -8.56 10.45
CA ILE A 25 -31.11 -9.67 11.40
C ILE A 25 -29.94 -9.57 12.39
N SER A 26 -30.06 -10.23 13.53
CA SER A 26 -28.98 -10.27 14.50
C SER A 26 -27.84 -11.19 14.05
N ASP A 27 -26.64 -11.00 14.60
CA ASP A 27 -25.49 -11.88 14.33
C ASP A 27 -25.81 -13.34 14.70
N ALA A 28 -26.57 -13.56 15.78
CA ALA A 28 -27.00 -14.88 16.20
C ALA A 28 -27.91 -15.57 15.17
N ASP A 29 -28.83 -14.82 14.57
CA ASP A 29 -29.72 -15.35 13.52
C ASP A 29 -28.94 -15.64 12.24
N TYR A 30 -27.98 -14.79 11.88
CA TYR A 30 -27.08 -15.03 10.74
C TYR A 30 -26.23 -16.29 10.94
N ASP A 31 -25.67 -16.47 12.14
CA ASP A 31 -24.90 -17.65 12.51
C ASP A 31 -25.75 -18.93 12.50
N ASP A 32 -27.04 -18.85 12.86
CA ASP A 32 -27.99 -19.96 12.74
C ASP A 32 -28.22 -20.36 11.27
N LEU A 33 -28.36 -19.38 10.36
CA LEU A 33 -28.46 -19.64 8.92
C LEU A 33 -27.19 -20.32 8.40
N LEU A 34 -26.01 -19.80 8.74
CA LEU A 34 -24.74 -20.35 8.30
C LEU A 34 -24.51 -21.77 8.85
N ARG A 35 -24.79 -21.99 10.15
CA ARG A 35 -24.72 -23.34 10.75
C ARG A 35 -25.66 -24.32 10.06
N SER A 36 -26.86 -23.87 9.69
CA SER A 36 -27.81 -24.70 8.94
C SER A 36 -27.27 -25.08 7.56
N LEU A 37 -26.59 -24.16 6.87
CA LEU A 37 -26.00 -24.42 5.56
C LEU A 37 -24.84 -25.40 5.66
N ILE A 38 -23.97 -25.24 6.66
CA ILE A 38 -22.85 -26.15 6.94
C ILE A 38 -23.37 -27.56 7.22
N ALA A 39 -24.41 -27.70 8.05
CA ALA A 39 -24.99 -29.01 8.34
C ALA A 39 -25.55 -29.69 7.09
N LEU A 40 -26.28 -28.94 6.25
CA LEU A 40 -26.85 -29.46 5.00
C LEU A 40 -25.76 -29.88 4.01
N GLU A 41 -24.70 -29.08 3.85
CA GLU A 41 -23.59 -29.42 2.96
C GLU A 41 -22.75 -30.59 3.47
N ALA A 42 -22.66 -30.79 4.79
CA ALA A 42 -22.02 -31.96 5.37
C ALA A 42 -22.84 -33.24 5.14
N GLU A 43 -24.17 -33.15 5.18
CA GLU A 43 -25.07 -34.27 4.87
C GLU A 43 -25.14 -34.58 3.36
N HIS A 44 -24.96 -33.55 2.51
CA HIS A 44 -25.04 -33.64 1.06
C HIS A 44 -23.82 -33.00 0.36
N PRO A 45 -22.63 -33.64 0.40
CA PRO A 45 -21.41 -33.09 -0.19
C PRO A 45 -21.51 -32.79 -1.69
N GLU A 46 -22.37 -33.51 -2.42
CA GLU A 46 -22.66 -33.29 -3.84
C GLU A 46 -23.32 -31.94 -4.14
N LEU A 47 -23.90 -31.28 -3.13
CA LEU A 47 -24.56 -29.99 -3.27
C LEU A 47 -23.61 -28.80 -3.07
N ILE A 48 -22.38 -29.02 -2.59
CA ILE A 48 -21.39 -27.96 -2.36
C ILE A 48 -21.00 -27.31 -3.69
N THR A 49 -21.15 -25.99 -3.77
CA THR A 49 -20.76 -25.19 -4.95
C THR A 49 -19.61 -24.24 -4.62
N PRO A 50 -18.72 -23.90 -5.58
CA PRO A 50 -17.58 -22.99 -5.35
C PRO A 50 -17.96 -21.57 -4.92
N ASP A 51 -19.22 -21.18 -5.08
CA ASP A 51 -19.79 -19.89 -4.72
C ASP A 51 -20.67 -19.95 -3.46
N SER A 52 -20.69 -21.08 -2.76
CA SER A 52 -21.42 -21.22 -1.49
C SER A 52 -20.75 -20.36 -0.40
N PRO A 53 -21.52 -19.68 0.46
CA PRO A 53 -20.99 -18.88 1.57
C PRO A 53 -20.02 -19.62 2.51
N THR A 54 -20.11 -20.96 2.57
CA THR A 54 -19.22 -21.80 3.39
C THR A 54 -17.83 -21.96 2.77
N GLN A 55 -17.65 -21.66 1.48
CA GLN A 55 -16.41 -21.89 0.74
C GLN A 55 -15.46 -20.69 0.74
N ARG A 56 -15.64 -19.74 1.68
CA ARG A 56 -14.74 -18.59 1.82
C ARG A 56 -13.33 -18.98 2.27
N VAL A 57 -13.23 -19.93 3.20
CA VAL A 57 -11.96 -20.50 3.66
C VAL A 57 -11.85 -21.93 3.13
N GLY A 58 -11.39 -22.06 1.88
CA GLY A 58 -11.20 -23.36 1.24
C GLY A 58 -9.86 -24.02 1.61
N THR A 59 -9.83 -25.35 1.68
CA THR A 59 -8.63 -26.17 1.94
C THR A 59 -7.80 -26.50 0.70
N VAL A 60 -8.17 -25.94 -0.47
CA VAL A 60 -7.54 -26.33 -1.74
C VAL A 60 -6.17 -25.68 -1.84
N PRO A 61 -5.10 -26.44 -2.12
CA PRO A 61 -3.81 -25.88 -2.50
C PRO A 61 -3.99 -25.15 -3.84
N SER A 62 -4.18 -23.85 -3.78
CA SER A 62 -4.05 -22.98 -4.94
C SER A 62 -2.56 -22.89 -5.31
N GLU A 63 -2.26 -22.70 -6.59
CA GLU A 63 -0.97 -22.13 -7.02
C GLU A 63 -0.91 -20.66 -6.56
N LEU A 64 -0.92 -20.46 -5.24
CA LEU A 64 -0.94 -19.15 -4.59
C LEU A 64 0.23 -18.33 -5.11
N PHE A 65 -0.09 -17.12 -5.58
CA PHE A 65 0.84 -16.17 -6.18
C PHE A 65 1.41 -16.56 -7.55
N ALA A 66 0.79 -17.51 -8.26
CA ALA A 66 1.09 -17.72 -9.67
C ALA A 66 0.92 -16.41 -10.46
N PRO A 67 1.78 -16.14 -11.46
CA PRO A 67 1.66 -14.95 -12.27
C PRO A 67 0.38 -14.98 -13.10
N VAL A 68 -0.42 -13.93 -13.01
CA VAL A 68 -1.68 -13.75 -13.76
C VAL A 68 -1.54 -12.57 -14.70
N THR A 69 -1.69 -12.82 -16.00
CA THR A 69 -1.79 -11.73 -16.98
C THR A 69 -3.20 -11.14 -16.97
N HIS A 70 -3.29 -9.83 -16.74
CA HIS A 70 -4.54 -9.08 -16.80
C HIS A 70 -5.04 -9.00 -18.24
N GLN A 71 -6.36 -9.14 -18.44
CA GLN A 71 -6.97 -9.05 -19.77
C GLN A 71 -6.91 -7.63 -20.31
N GLU A 72 -7.10 -6.66 -19.41
CA GLU A 72 -6.84 -5.25 -19.66
C GLU A 72 -5.77 -4.75 -18.70
N ARG A 73 -4.87 -3.89 -19.17
CA ARG A 73 -3.80 -3.36 -18.33
C ARG A 73 -4.36 -2.54 -17.15
N MET A 74 -3.80 -2.75 -15.96
CA MET A 74 -4.03 -1.90 -14.80
C MET A 74 -2.99 -0.77 -14.76
N PHE A 75 -3.43 0.47 -14.97
CA PHE A 75 -2.54 1.63 -15.01
C PHE A 75 -2.32 2.22 -13.60
N SER A 76 -1.26 3.02 -13.46
CA SER A 76 -1.12 3.95 -12.34
C SER A 76 -1.86 5.25 -12.66
N LEU A 77 -1.95 6.17 -11.70
CA LEU A 77 -2.39 7.53 -11.93
C LEU A 77 -1.18 8.49 -11.94
N ASP A 78 -1.27 9.55 -12.75
CA ASP A 78 -0.43 10.73 -12.59
C ASP A 78 -0.92 11.51 -11.35
N ASN A 79 -0.03 12.27 -10.71
CA ASN A 79 -0.35 13.01 -9.49
C ASN A 79 -0.45 14.52 -9.77
N ALA A 80 -1.30 15.19 -8.99
CA ALA A 80 -1.25 16.63 -8.74
C ALA A 80 -1.05 16.86 -7.24
N GLU A 81 -0.20 17.81 -6.88
CA GLU A 81 0.07 18.21 -5.49
C GLU A 81 -0.44 19.63 -5.17
N SER A 82 -1.01 20.33 -6.17
CA SER A 82 -1.59 21.66 -6.00
C SER A 82 -2.77 21.91 -6.93
N THR A 83 -3.54 22.96 -6.63
CA THR A 83 -4.67 23.39 -7.47
C THR A 83 -4.19 23.84 -8.85
N GLU A 84 -3.03 24.48 -8.94
CA GLU A 84 -2.44 24.92 -10.21
C GLU A 84 -2.07 23.73 -11.10
N GLU A 85 -1.56 22.63 -10.52
CA GLU A 85 -1.29 21.40 -11.27
C GLU A 85 -2.57 20.73 -11.75
N LEU A 86 -3.65 20.80 -10.96
CA LEU A 86 -4.96 20.30 -11.33
C LEU A 86 -5.58 21.13 -12.48
N GLU A 87 -5.48 22.46 -12.43
CA GLU A 87 -5.87 23.37 -13.52
C GLU A 87 -5.08 23.10 -14.80
N ALA A 88 -3.76 22.90 -14.69
CA ALA A 88 -2.92 22.56 -15.83
C ALA A 88 -3.28 21.19 -16.45
N TRP A 89 -3.73 20.23 -15.64
CA TRP A 89 -4.26 18.97 -16.15
C TRP A 89 -5.56 19.18 -16.92
N GLU A 90 -6.52 19.97 -16.40
CA GLU A 90 -7.77 20.30 -17.10
C GLU A 90 -7.50 21.02 -18.42
N GLU A 91 -6.60 22.01 -18.44
CA GLU A 91 -6.28 22.75 -19.66
C GLU A 91 -5.76 21.81 -20.77
N ARG A 92 -4.91 20.85 -20.39
CA ARG A 92 -4.34 19.88 -21.32
C ARG A 92 -5.40 18.94 -21.89
N ILE A 93 -6.30 18.40 -21.07
CA ILE A 93 -7.37 17.51 -21.56
C ILE A 93 -8.40 18.29 -22.36
N SER A 94 -8.73 19.52 -21.95
CA SER A 94 -9.66 20.40 -22.67
C SER A 94 -9.16 20.75 -24.06
N ARG A 95 -7.84 20.97 -24.21
CA ARG A 95 -7.22 21.23 -25.52
C ARG A 95 -7.32 20.02 -26.45
N GLN A 96 -7.25 18.80 -25.92
CA GLN A 96 -7.38 17.57 -26.70
C GLN A 96 -8.84 17.30 -27.10
N LEU A 97 -9.79 17.61 -26.21
CA LEU A 97 -11.23 17.45 -26.46
C LEU A 97 -11.83 18.59 -27.32
N GLY A 98 -11.21 19.77 -27.31
CA GLY A 98 -11.74 20.99 -27.95
C GLY A 98 -12.69 21.79 -27.07
N SER A 99 -13.03 21.27 -25.88
CA SER A 99 -13.84 21.92 -24.85
C SER A 99 -13.48 21.36 -23.47
N PRO A 100 -13.86 22.02 -22.36
CA PRO A 100 -13.79 21.42 -21.03
C PRO A 100 -14.58 20.10 -20.97
N PRO A 101 -14.14 19.12 -20.14
CA PRO A 101 -14.84 17.85 -19.95
C PRO A 101 -16.29 18.01 -19.47
N ALA A 102 -17.15 17.08 -19.83
CA ALA A 102 -18.59 17.07 -19.50
C ALA A 102 -18.91 16.62 -18.05
N GLY A 103 -18.04 16.99 -17.12
CA GLY A 103 -18.13 16.68 -15.69
C GLY A 103 -17.05 15.71 -15.20
N TYR A 104 -17.00 15.54 -13.89
CA TYR A 104 -16.03 14.72 -13.19
C TYR A 104 -16.68 13.82 -12.16
N VAL A 105 -16.02 12.71 -11.85
CA VAL A 105 -16.28 11.90 -10.66
C VAL A 105 -15.08 12.02 -9.74
N CYS A 106 -15.33 12.42 -8.51
CA CYS A 106 -14.35 12.50 -7.44
C CYS A 106 -14.53 11.31 -6.50
N GLU A 107 -13.46 10.57 -6.27
CA GLU A 107 -13.45 9.37 -5.42
C GLU A 107 -12.29 9.47 -4.43
N LEU A 108 -12.42 8.89 -3.24
CA LEU A 108 -11.32 8.86 -2.28
C LEU A 108 -10.18 7.99 -2.79
N LYS A 109 -8.94 8.49 -2.66
CA LYS A 109 -7.75 7.72 -2.99
C LYS A 109 -7.40 6.82 -1.82
N ILE A 110 -8.03 5.65 -1.79
CA ILE A 110 -7.88 4.65 -0.72
C ILE A 110 -6.42 4.21 -0.62
N ASP A 111 -5.88 4.23 0.59
CA ASP A 111 -4.51 3.78 0.84
C ASP A 111 -4.47 2.26 1.10
N GLY A 112 -4.27 1.49 0.04
CA GLY A 112 -4.32 0.04 0.10
C GLY A 112 -3.54 -0.67 -1.01
N LEU A 113 -4.11 -1.79 -1.47
CA LEU A 113 -3.60 -2.61 -2.55
C LEU A 113 -4.65 -2.76 -3.66
N ALA A 114 -4.30 -2.26 -4.85
CA ALA A 114 -5.10 -2.44 -6.05
C ALA A 114 -5.24 -3.93 -6.44
N VAL A 115 -6.48 -4.32 -6.71
CA VAL A 115 -6.88 -5.67 -7.12
C VAL A 115 -7.83 -5.67 -8.31
N SER A 116 -7.79 -6.75 -9.07
CA SER A 116 -8.73 -7.06 -10.15
C SER A 116 -9.47 -8.36 -9.80
N LEU A 117 -10.79 -8.32 -9.88
CA LEU A 117 -11.70 -9.43 -9.58
C LEU A 117 -12.40 -9.86 -10.87
N THR A 118 -12.14 -11.07 -11.36
CA THR A 118 -12.80 -11.63 -12.53
C THR A 118 -13.95 -12.54 -12.10
N TYR A 119 -15.14 -12.26 -12.64
CA TYR A 119 -16.34 -13.06 -12.50
C TYR A 119 -16.69 -13.68 -13.84
N VAL A 120 -17.08 -14.95 -13.84
CA VAL A 120 -17.61 -15.65 -15.01
C VAL A 120 -18.93 -16.28 -14.62
N ASN A 121 -20.00 -15.99 -15.37
CA ASN A 121 -21.37 -16.43 -15.06
C ASN A 121 -21.77 -16.13 -13.61
N ALA A 122 -21.58 -14.87 -13.20
CA ALA A 122 -21.82 -14.34 -11.85
C ALA A 122 -20.87 -14.83 -10.74
N VAL A 123 -20.01 -15.82 -10.96
CA VAL A 123 -19.19 -16.43 -9.89
C VAL A 123 -17.76 -15.89 -9.94
N LEU A 124 -17.20 -15.54 -8.77
CA LEU A 124 -15.79 -15.15 -8.65
C LEU A 124 -14.91 -16.33 -9.07
N THR A 125 -14.16 -16.16 -10.16
CA THR A 125 -13.24 -17.18 -10.66
C THR A 125 -11.80 -16.85 -10.35
N ARG A 126 -11.44 -15.56 -10.29
CA ARG A 126 -10.05 -15.13 -10.10
C ARG A 126 -9.97 -13.77 -9.42
N ALA A 127 -9.00 -13.60 -8.52
CA ALA A 127 -8.57 -12.31 -8.03
C ALA A 127 -7.06 -12.17 -8.19
N ALA A 128 -6.59 -11.03 -8.68
CA ALA A 128 -5.18 -10.78 -8.92
C ALA A 128 -4.74 -9.42 -8.37
N THR A 129 -3.50 -9.35 -7.87
CA THR A 129 -2.85 -8.08 -7.55
C THR A 129 -2.54 -7.28 -8.81
N ARG A 130 -2.30 -5.97 -8.69
CA ARG A 130 -1.86 -5.17 -9.85
C ARG A 130 -0.54 -5.66 -10.46
N GLY A 131 0.43 -6.02 -9.61
CA GLY A 131 1.81 -6.28 -10.03
C GLY A 131 2.42 -5.11 -10.81
N ASP A 132 2.94 -5.40 -12.01
CA ASP A 132 3.52 -4.40 -12.93
C ASP A 132 2.48 -3.67 -13.81
N GLY A 133 1.20 -4.00 -13.62
CA GLY A 133 0.07 -3.50 -14.39
C GLY A 133 -0.37 -4.43 -15.53
N THR A 134 0.52 -5.30 -16.01
CA THR A 134 0.22 -6.32 -17.03
C THR A 134 0.13 -7.70 -16.40
N THR A 135 1.03 -8.02 -15.47
CA THR A 135 1.09 -9.29 -14.74
C THR A 135 1.01 -9.02 -13.24
N GLY A 136 0.01 -9.63 -12.61
CA GLY A 136 -0.22 -9.67 -11.17
C GLY A 136 0.11 -11.03 -10.56
N GLU A 137 -0.20 -11.19 -9.28
CA GLU A 137 -0.16 -12.45 -8.55
C GLU A 137 -1.58 -12.94 -8.25
N ASP A 138 -1.85 -14.23 -8.44
CA ASP A 138 -3.11 -14.85 -8.02
C ASP A 138 -3.25 -14.81 -6.49
N ILE A 139 -4.31 -14.14 -6.04
CA ILE A 139 -4.69 -14.00 -4.62
C ILE A 139 -6.15 -14.42 -4.40
N THR A 140 -6.70 -15.25 -5.30
CA THR A 140 -8.11 -15.67 -5.29
C THR A 140 -8.51 -16.28 -3.95
N ALA A 141 -7.68 -17.16 -3.39
CA ALA A 141 -7.97 -17.82 -2.13
C ALA A 141 -8.05 -16.84 -0.95
N ASN A 142 -7.16 -15.85 -0.89
CA ASN A 142 -7.14 -14.82 0.15
C ASN A 142 -8.29 -13.81 -0.02
N VAL A 143 -8.61 -13.42 -1.26
CA VAL A 143 -9.70 -12.48 -1.53
C VAL A 143 -11.07 -13.08 -1.20
N ARG A 144 -11.26 -14.40 -1.38
CA ARG A 144 -12.50 -15.09 -0.98
C ARG A 144 -12.80 -14.95 0.52
N THR A 145 -11.80 -14.71 1.36
CA THR A 145 -12.00 -14.54 2.81
C THR A 145 -12.44 -13.13 3.19
N ILE A 146 -12.48 -12.19 2.25
CA ILE A 146 -12.91 -10.81 2.50
C ILE A 146 -14.44 -10.78 2.38
N GLU A 147 -15.12 -10.55 3.49
CA GLU A 147 -16.59 -10.60 3.57
C GLU A 147 -17.30 -9.64 2.61
N ALA A 148 -16.71 -8.45 2.41
CA ALA A 148 -17.20 -7.43 1.48
C ALA A 148 -17.04 -7.81 -0.01
N VAL A 149 -16.36 -8.92 -0.34
CA VAL A 149 -16.26 -9.44 -1.70
C VAL A 149 -17.39 -10.45 -1.94
N PRO A 150 -18.31 -10.20 -2.90
CA PRO A 150 -19.33 -11.16 -3.25
C PRO A 150 -18.71 -12.37 -3.94
N LEU A 151 -18.94 -13.60 -3.45
CA LEU A 151 -18.53 -14.81 -4.20
C LEU A 151 -19.40 -15.04 -5.45
N ARG A 152 -20.64 -14.54 -5.42
CA ARG A 152 -21.59 -14.53 -6.51
C ARG A 152 -22.23 -13.15 -6.61
N LEU A 153 -22.30 -12.59 -7.81
CA LEU A 153 -22.95 -11.31 -8.09
C LEU A 153 -24.48 -11.43 -8.07
N PHE A 154 -25.15 -10.35 -7.71
CA PHE A 154 -26.60 -10.25 -7.73
C PHE A 154 -27.14 -9.86 -9.12
N GLY A 155 -28.45 -10.12 -9.32
CA GLY A 155 -29.15 -9.77 -10.55
C GLY A 155 -28.75 -10.63 -11.74
N ASP A 156 -28.64 -10.00 -12.90
CA ASP A 156 -28.28 -10.63 -14.18
C ASP A 156 -26.95 -10.04 -14.68
N PRO A 157 -25.81 -10.44 -14.09
CA PRO A 157 -24.51 -9.95 -14.50
C PRO A 157 -24.11 -10.50 -15.88
N PRO A 158 -23.23 -9.82 -16.61
CA PRO A 158 -22.69 -10.28 -17.89
C PRO A 158 -21.93 -11.60 -17.75
N GLU A 159 -21.69 -12.26 -18.88
CA GLU A 159 -20.98 -13.54 -18.95
C GLU A 159 -19.60 -13.44 -18.32
N VAL A 160 -18.88 -12.35 -18.60
CA VAL A 160 -17.59 -12.02 -18.01
C VAL A 160 -17.62 -10.59 -17.50
N LEU A 161 -17.18 -10.39 -16.25
CA LEU A 161 -17.03 -9.08 -15.62
C LEU A 161 -15.71 -9.01 -14.85
N GLU A 162 -14.90 -7.99 -15.12
CA GLU A 162 -13.79 -7.60 -14.29
C GLU A 162 -14.16 -6.38 -13.46
N ALA A 163 -14.06 -6.47 -12.14
CA ALA A 163 -14.21 -5.36 -11.21
C ALA A 163 -12.85 -5.01 -10.59
N ARG A 164 -12.51 -3.71 -10.59
CA ARG A 164 -11.26 -3.19 -10.01
C ARG A 164 -11.55 -2.43 -8.74
N GLY A 165 -10.71 -2.65 -7.74
CA GLY A 165 -10.88 -2.08 -6.42
C GLY A 165 -9.58 -1.97 -5.65
N GLU A 166 -9.69 -1.44 -4.44
CA GLU A 166 -8.60 -1.31 -3.49
C GLU A 166 -8.94 -2.11 -2.22
N ILE A 167 -8.13 -3.13 -1.91
CA ILE A 167 -8.19 -3.80 -0.61
C ILE A 167 -7.46 -2.91 0.39
N TYR A 168 -8.11 -2.64 1.53
CA TYR A 168 -7.56 -1.78 2.57
C TYR A 168 -7.76 -2.41 3.95
N PHE A 169 -7.05 -1.86 4.93
CA PHE A 169 -7.22 -2.19 6.33
C PHE A 169 -8.11 -1.12 6.99
N PRO A 170 -9.29 -1.47 7.52
CA PRO A 170 -10.04 -0.58 8.40
C PRO A 170 -9.17 -0.16 9.60
N ILE A 171 -9.29 1.08 10.07
CA ILE A 171 -8.44 1.62 11.15
C ILE A 171 -8.60 0.78 12.43
N ASP A 172 -9.83 0.50 12.84
CA ASP A 172 -10.09 -0.26 14.07
C ASP A 172 -9.51 -1.68 14.01
N ALA A 173 -9.64 -2.35 12.87
CA ALA A 173 -9.09 -3.68 12.66
C ALA A 173 -7.54 -3.66 12.66
N PHE A 174 -6.93 -2.60 12.10
CA PHE A 174 -5.48 -2.42 12.10
C PHE A 174 -4.95 -2.18 13.53
N ASP A 175 -5.64 -1.36 14.31
CA ASP A 175 -5.29 -1.06 15.70
C ASP A 175 -5.43 -2.32 16.57
N ALA A 176 -6.52 -3.08 16.41
CA ALA A 176 -6.72 -4.36 17.09
C ALA A 176 -5.61 -5.37 16.73
N LEU A 177 -5.22 -5.45 15.45
CA LEU A 177 -4.13 -6.30 15.02
C LEU A 177 -2.80 -5.90 15.68
N ASN A 178 -2.47 -4.61 15.68
CA ASN A 178 -1.23 -4.14 16.28
C ASN A 178 -1.19 -4.33 17.80
N ALA A 179 -2.33 -4.17 18.49
CA ALA A 179 -2.46 -4.48 19.90
C ALA A 179 -2.15 -5.96 20.18
N ALA A 180 -2.78 -6.88 19.43
CA ALA A 180 -2.52 -8.31 19.56
C ALA A 180 -1.06 -8.68 19.23
N GLN A 181 -0.45 -8.04 18.23
CA GLN A 181 0.97 -8.22 17.90
C GLN A 181 1.89 -7.80 19.04
N LEU A 182 1.59 -6.65 19.66
CA LEU A 182 2.35 -6.13 20.79
C LEU A 182 2.25 -7.04 22.01
N GLU A 183 1.05 -7.53 22.34
CA GLU A 183 0.82 -8.49 23.43
C GLU A 183 1.57 -9.80 23.22
N ALA A 184 1.67 -10.25 21.97
CA ALA A 184 2.45 -11.43 21.59
C ALA A 184 3.97 -11.19 21.49
N GLY A 185 4.46 -9.97 21.75
CA GLY A 185 5.88 -9.61 21.62
C GLY A 185 6.39 -9.63 20.18
N GLN A 186 5.48 -9.54 19.20
CA GLN A 186 5.77 -9.57 17.78
C GLN A 186 5.93 -8.16 17.20
N LYS A 187 6.46 -8.07 15.98
CA LYS A 187 6.65 -6.80 15.30
C LYS A 187 5.30 -6.24 14.84
N VAL A 188 4.99 -5.02 15.26
CA VAL A 188 3.82 -4.26 14.79
C VAL A 188 3.99 -3.77 13.35
N PHE A 189 2.89 -3.57 12.67
CA PHE A 189 2.86 -3.00 11.33
C PHE A 189 2.95 -1.47 11.40
N ALA A 190 3.72 -0.90 10.48
CA ALA A 190 3.95 0.55 10.46
C ALA A 190 2.72 1.32 9.99
N ASN A 191 2.00 0.83 8.97
CA ASN A 191 0.81 1.51 8.46
C ASN A 191 -0.20 0.50 7.88
N PRO A 192 -1.49 0.88 7.82
CA PRO A 192 -2.57 0.12 7.20
C PRO A 192 -2.26 -0.40 5.80
N ARG A 193 -1.68 0.40 4.90
CA ARG A 193 -1.34 -0.02 3.54
C ARG A 193 -0.43 -1.25 3.49
N ASN A 194 0.69 -1.17 4.20
CA ASN A 194 1.67 -2.26 4.28
C ASN A 194 1.07 -3.48 5.01
N ALA A 195 0.25 -3.24 6.02
CA ALA A 195 -0.47 -4.30 6.71
C ALA A 195 -1.45 -5.01 5.78
N ALA A 196 -2.21 -4.28 4.95
CA ALA A 196 -3.17 -4.84 4.00
C ALA A 196 -2.45 -5.67 2.92
N ALA A 197 -1.39 -5.12 2.32
CA ALA A 197 -0.59 -5.82 1.32
C ALA A 197 0.03 -7.11 1.87
N GLY A 198 0.56 -7.08 3.10
CA GLY A 198 1.09 -8.28 3.77
C GLY A 198 0.00 -9.27 4.16
N SER A 199 -1.17 -8.76 4.58
CA SER A 199 -2.29 -9.59 5.05
C SER A 199 -3.00 -10.32 3.93
N VAL A 200 -3.05 -9.77 2.72
CA VAL A 200 -3.62 -10.47 1.56
C VAL A 200 -2.64 -11.48 0.96
N ARG A 201 -1.33 -11.33 1.21
CA ARG A 201 -0.27 -12.19 0.67
C ARG A 201 0.14 -13.28 1.66
N GLN A 202 -0.85 -13.97 2.22
CA GLN A 202 -0.61 -15.07 3.16
C GLN A 202 -0.70 -16.41 2.44
N LYS A 203 0.26 -17.30 2.70
CA LYS A 203 0.22 -18.68 2.17
C LYS A 203 -0.98 -19.46 2.68
N ASP A 204 -1.40 -19.17 3.90
CA ASP A 204 -2.61 -19.70 4.50
C ASP A 204 -3.70 -18.62 4.47
N PRO A 205 -4.76 -18.79 3.66
CA PRO A 205 -5.90 -17.87 3.61
C PRO A 205 -6.59 -17.68 4.96
N ALA A 206 -6.53 -18.65 5.88
CA ALA A 206 -7.09 -18.50 7.22
C ALA A 206 -6.41 -17.36 8.00
N VAL A 207 -5.14 -17.10 7.73
CA VAL A 207 -4.43 -15.95 8.29
C VAL A 207 -5.00 -14.65 7.73
N THR A 208 -5.37 -14.58 6.45
CA THR A 208 -6.03 -13.41 5.85
C THR A 208 -7.43 -13.20 6.42
N ALA A 209 -8.19 -14.30 6.60
CA ALA A 209 -9.54 -14.25 7.16
C ALA A 209 -9.56 -13.57 8.54
N GLY A 210 -8.56 -13.85 9.39
CA GLY A 210 -8.42 -13.23 10.71
C GLY A 210 -7.91 -11.78 10.71
N ARG A 211 -7.75 -11.12 9.55
CA ARG A 211 -7.25 -9.73 9.43
C ARG A 211 -8.36 -8.72 9.16
N GLU A 212 -9.60 -9.18 8.97
CA GLU A 212 -10.78 -8.32 8.78
C GLU A 212 -10.57 -7.23 7.71
N LEU A 213 -9.89 -7.61 6.62
CA LEU A 213 -9.68 -6.71 5.49
C LEU A 213 -11.02 -6.32 4.85
N SER A 214 -11.03 -5.19 4.17
CA SER A 214 -12.18 -4.71 3.42
C SER A 214 -11.76 -4.23 2.03
N ILE A 215 -12.74 -3.92 1.18
CA ILE A 215 -12.50 -3.50 -0.21
C ILE A 215 -13.47 -2.38 -0.62
N TRP A 216 -12.98 -1.46 -1.43
CA TRP A 216 -13.80 -0.53 -2.21
C TRP A 216 -13.61 -0.81 -3.70
N ILE A 217 -14.69 -0.99 -4.44
CA ILE A 217 -14.69 -1.12 -5.90
C ILE A 217 -14.86 0.26 -6.53
N TYR A 218 -14.04 0.57 -7.54
CA TYR A 218 -13.95 1.91 -8.13
C TYR A 218 -14.00 1.94 -9.66
N GLN A 219 -13.96 0.78 -10.33
CA GLN A 219 -13.92 0.75 -11.79
C GLN A 219 -14.30 -0.61 -12.36
N LEU A 220 -14.97 -0.55 -13.51
CA LEU A 220 -15.22 -1.69 -14.39
C LEU A 220 -14.01 -1.91 -15.32
N GLY A 221 -13.51 -3.14 -15.42
CA GLY A 221 -12.49 -3.56 -16.38
C GLY A 221 -13.13 -4.21 -17.61
N LEU A 222 -12.58 -5.35 -18.07
CA LEU A 222 -13.17 -6.12 -19.17
C LEU A 222 -14.60 -6.55 -18.84
N VAL A 223 -15.52 -6.34 -19.79
CA VAL A 223 -16.87 -6.87 -19.69
C VAL A 223 -17.35 -7.45 -21.02
N GLN A 224 -18.06 -8.57 -20.95
CA GLN A 224 -18.67 -9.23 -22.11
C GLN A 224 -20.17 -9.42 -21.89
N GLY A 225 -20.99 -8.61 -22.59
CA GLY A 225 -22.45 -8.68 -22.51
C GLY A 225 -23.10 -7.71 -21.52
N ALA A 226 -22.39 -6.67 -21.06
CA ALA A 226 -23.01 -5.63 -20.23
C ALA A 226 -23.83 -4.63 -21.06
N PRO A 227 -24.72 -3.87 -20.38
CA PRO A 227 -25.31 -2.65 -20.93
C PRO A 227 -24.24 -1.67 -21.43
N ALA A 228 -24.61 -0.82 -22.39
CA ALA A 228 -23.80 0.34 -22.74
C ALA A 228 -23.96 1.42 -21.66
N PHE A 229 -22.86 2.05 -21.29
CA PHE A 229 -22.82 3.17 -20.35
C PHE A 229 -22.28 4.40 -21.08
N GLU A 230 -22.80 5.57 -20.74
CA GLU A 230 -22.28 6.85 -21.24
C GLU A 230 -21.31 7.47 -20.24
N ARG A 231 -21.52 7.19 -18.94
CA ARG A 231 -20.79 7.83 -17.84
C ARG A 231 -20.12 6.84 -16.90
N HIS A 232 -18.96 7.20 -16.38
CA HIS A 232 -18.26 6.47 -15.32
C HIS A 232 -19.14 6.33 -14.08
N TRP A 233 -19.89 7.37 -13.71
CA TRP A 233 -20.83 7.29 -12.59
C TRP A 233 -21.86 6.17 -12.75
N GLU A 234 -22.40 5.96 -13.96
CA GLU A 234 -23.37 4.88 -14.24
C GLU A 234 -22.72 3.50 -14.06
N THR A 235 -21.44 3.36 -14.40
CA THR A 235 -20.71 2.10 -14.17
C THR A 235 -20.54 1.81 -12.67
N MET A 236 -20.38 2.85 -11.85
CA MET A 236 -20.28 2.72 -10.39
C MET A 236 -21.62 2.33 -9.77
N GLU A 237 -22.72 2.95 -10.22
CA GLU A 237 -24.08 2.55 -9.81
C GLU A 237 -24.39 1.11 -10.23
N TYR A 238 -23.97 0.72 -11.44
CA TYR A 238 -24.12 -0.65 -11.93
C TYR A 238 -23.35 -1.65 -11.07
N LEU A 239 -22.09 -1.37 -10.75
CA LEU A 239 -21.29 -2.20 -9.84
C LEU A 239 -21.98 -2.35 -8.47
N GLY A 240 -22.51 -1.25 -7.91
CA GLY A 240 -23.31 -1.29 -6.69
C GLY A 240 -24.54 -2.21 -6.80
N SER A 241 -25.24 -2.18 -7.92
CA SER A 241 -26.42 -3.04 -8.17
C SER A 241 -26.10 -4.54 -8.22
N LEU A 242 -24.85 -4.91 -8.53
CA LEU A 242 -24.37 -6.29 -8.57
C LEU A 242 -23.90 -6.81 -7.21
N GLY A 243 -23.94 -5.99 -6.16
CA GLY A 243 -23.54 -6.34 -4.81
C GLY A 243 -22.13 -5.92 -4.42
N PHE A 244 -21.47 -5.11 -5.24
CA PHE A 244 -20.15 -4.58 -4.90
C PHE A 244 -20.25 -3.41 -3.93
N ARG A 245 -19.26 -3.32 -3.05
CA ARG A 245 -19.08 -2.19 -2.15
C ARG A 245 -18.42 -1.02 -2.87
N THR A 246 -19.19 0.01 -3.20
CA THR A 246 -18.72 1.28 -3.78
C THR A 246 -18.68 2.38 -2.72
N ASN A 247 -17.73 3.31 -2.85
CA ASN A 247 -17.49 4.28 -1.78
C ASN A 247 -18.64 5.33 -1.70
N PRO A 248 -19.33 5.47 -0.55
CA PRO A 248 -20.45 6.40 -0.42
C PRO A 248 -20.02 7.87 -0.41
N SER A 249 -18.72 8.17 -0.19
CA SER A 249 -18.18 9.52 -0.29
C SER A 249 -17.94 9.96 -1.72
N SER A 250 -18.00 9.06 -2.71
CA SER A 250 -17.82 9.43 -4.11
C SER A 250 -18.86 10.45 -4.56
N ALA A 251 -18.44 11.44 -5.35
CA ALA A 251 -19.31 12.51 -5.82
C ALA A 251 -19.12 12.78 -7.31
N ARG A 252 -20.24 12.95 -8.02
CA ARG A 252 -20.26 13.46 -9.38
C ARG A 252 -20.41 14.99 -9.35
N VAL A 253 -19.52 15.69 -10.03
CA VAL A 253 -19.45 17.16 -10.03
C VAL A 253 -19.33 17.71 -11.46
N GLY A 254 -19.79 18.94 -11.67
CA GLY A 254 -19.92 19.50 -13.03
C GLY A 254 -18.66 20.17 -13.58
N ASP A 255 -17.76 20.66 -12.72
CA ASP A 255 -16.63 21.50 -13.11
C ASP A 255 -15.46 21.42 -12.12
N LEU A 256 -14.32 21.99 -12.48
CA LEU A 256 -13.10 21.99 -11.66
C LEU A 256 -13.27 22.76 -10.35
N ALA A 257 -14.11 23.79 -10.31
CA ALA A 257 -14.37 24.53 -9.08
C ALA A 257 -15.09 23.65 -8.04
N ALA A 258 -16.04 22.83 -8.49
CA ALA A 258 -16.69 21.84 -7.64
C ALA A 258 -15.74 20.72 -7.22
N VAL A 259 -14.82 20.29 -8.10
CA VAL A 259 -13.72 19.38 -7.72
C VAL A 259 -12.87 19.98 -6.59
N ALA A 260 -12.44 21.23 -6.72
CA ALA A 260 -11.62 21.89 -5.70
C ALA A 260 -12.32 21.99 -4.33
N ARG A 261 -13.63 22.26 -4.32
CA ARG A 261 -14.44 22.21 -3.08
C ARG A 261 -14.47 20.81 -2.48
N TYR A 262 -14.73 19.79 -3.29
CA TYR A 262 -14.75 18.40 -2.83
C TYR A 262 -13.40 18.00 -2.21
N VAL A 263 -12.29 18.38 -2.84
CA VAL A 263 -10.93 18.13 -2.32
C VAL A 263 -10.76 18.77 -0.94
N ALA A 264 -11.10 20.05 -0.78
CA ALA A 264 -10.96 20.77 0.50
C ALA A 264 -11.85 20.21 1.62
N GLU A 265 -13.10 19.87 1.29
CA GLU A 265 -14.04 19.24 2.24
C GLU A 265 -13.53 17.88 2.69
N THR A 266 -13.07 17.05 1.75
CA THR A 266 -12.55 15.72 2.02
C THR A 266 -11.25 15.76 2.82
N GLU A 267 -10.33 16.68 2.48
CA GLU A 267 -9.08 16.87 3.21
C GLU A 267 -9.34 17.13 4.69
N THR A 268 -10.34 17.97 4.98
CA THR A 268 -10.75 18.29 6.36
C THR A 268 -11.39 17.09 7.05
N ALA A 269 -12.21 16.33 6.34
CA ALA A 269 -12.95 15.20 6.89
C ALA A 269 -12.16 13.88 6.93
N ARG A 270 -10.98 13.78 6.30
CA ARG A 270 -10.25 12.51 6.08
C ARG A 270 -9.97 11.70 7.36
N HIS A 271 -9.82 12.37 8.50
CA HIS A 271 -9.57 11.72 9.80
C HIS A 271 -10.83 11.18 10.49
N GLN A 272 -12.01 11.45 9.94
CA GLN A 272 -13.29 10.94 10.43
C GLN A 272 -13.69 9.64 9.71
N LEU A 273 -12.93 9.24 8.68
CA LEU A 273 -13.14 8.02 7.93
C LEU A 273 -12.57 6.83 8.72
N GLY A 274 -13.24 5.68 8.66
CA GLY A 274 -12.75 4.42 9.25
C GLY A 274 -11.61 3.76 8.47
N TYR A 275 -10.96 4.47 7.54
CA TYR A 275 -9.87 3.98 6.70
C TYR A 275 -8.98 5.13 6.23
N GLN A 276 -7.75 4.80 5.84
CA GLN A 276 -6.78 5.79 5.36
C GLN A 276 -7.02 6.16 3.89
N THR A 277 -6.85 7.45 3.60
CA THR A 277 -6.92 8.03 2.26
C THR A 277 -5.83 9.10 2.15
N ASP A 278 -5.12 9.12 1.02
CA ASP A 278 -3.99 10.04 0.79
C ASP A 278 -4.29 11.12 -0.24
N GLY A 279 -5.53 11.17 -0.72
CA GLY A 279 -5.97 12.16 -1.69
C GLY A 279 -7.36 11.88 -2.25
N VAL A 280 -7.61 12.47 -3.41
CA VAL A 280 -8.79 12.29 -4.22
C VAL A 280 -8.36 11.86 -5.62
N VAL A 281 -9.04 10.87 -6.18
CA VAL A 281 -8.95 10.53 -7.60
C VAL A 281 -10.05 11.29 -8.34
N ILE A 282 -9.65 12.09 -9.33
CA ILE A 282 -10.55 12.82 -10.20
C ILE A 282 -10.55 12.12 -11.56
N LYS A 283 -11.72 11.72 -12.03
CA LYS A 283 -11.93 11.07 -13.34
C LYS A 283 -12.88 11.91 -14.17
N VAL A 284 -12.61 12.08 -15.46
CA VAL A 284 -13.60 12.59 -16.42
C VAL A 284 -14.80 11.66 -16.42
N ASP A 285 -16.01 12.20 -16.28
CA ASP A 285 -17.22 11.39 -16.13
C ASP A 285 -17.67 10.75 -17.45
N ASP A 286 -17.51 11.43 -18.59
CA ASP A 286 -17.96 10.91 -19.90
C ASP A 286 -16.99 9.85 -20.46
N LEU A 287 -17.50 8.65 -20.75
CA LEU A 287 -16.69 7.52 -21.22
C LEU A 287 -16.19 7.69 -22.67
N THR A 288 -16.89 8.47 -23.49
CA THR A 288 -16.45 8.81 -24.85
C THR A 288 -15.27 9.79 -24.79
N GLU A 289 -15.32 10.75 -23.87
CA GLU A 289 -14.20 11.65 -23.59
C GLU A 289 -12.99 10.86 -23.05
N GLN A 290 -13.20 9.90 -22.13
CA GLN A 290 -12.12 9.02 -21.64
C GLN A 290 -11.45 8.25 -22.80
N ALA A 291 -12.25 7.66 -23.70
CA ALA A 291 -11.73 6.94 -24.86
C ALA A 291 -10.95 7.85 -25.81
N THR A 292 -11.43 9.09 -26.03
CA THR A 292 -10.77 10.10 -26.86
C THR A 292 -9.45 10.59 -26.26
N LEU A 293 -9.41 10.75 -24.94
CA LEU A 293 -8.21 11.15 -24.20
C LEU A 293 -7.17 10.03 -24.21
N GLY A 294 -7.60 8.80 -23.95
CA GLY A 294 -6.74 7.62 -23.94
C GLY A 294 -5.70 7.65 -22.81
N PHE A 295 -4.54 7.05 -23.08
CA PHE A 295 -3.52 6.76 -22.07
C PHE A 295 -2.14 7.32 -22.48
N THR A 296 -1.30 7.57 -21.47
CA THR A 296 0.15 7.64 -21.63
C THR A 296 0.76 6.23 -21.53
N ALA A 297 2.09 6.12 -21.52
CA ALA A 297 2.74 4.83 -21.28
C ALA A 297 2.43 4.23 -19.89
N LYS A 298 2.03 5.06 -18.91
CA LYS A 298 1.92 4.67 -17.50
C LYS A 298 0.59 5.01 -16.83
N ALA A 299 -0.16 5.98 -17.35
CA ALA A 299 -1.38 6.49 -16.70
C ALA A 299 -2.47 6.89 -17.72
N PRO A 300 -3.76 6.83 -17.37
CA PRO A 300 -4.82 7.43 -18.15
C PRO A 300 -4.67 8.95 -18.19
N ARG A 301 -4.99 9.58 -19.32
CA ARG A 301 -4.99 11.06 -19.41
C ARG A 301 -6.23 11.67 -18.76
N TRP A 302 -7.31 10.90 -18.73
CA TRP A 302 -8.63 11.29 -18.25
C TRP A 302 -8.81 11.14 -16.73
N ALA A 303 -7.79 10.73 -15.99
CA ALA A 303 -7.83 10.69 -14.54
C ALA A 303 -6.53 11.19 -13.91
N ILE A 304 -6.63 11.79 -12.73
CA ILE A 304 -5.50 12.31 -11.95
C ILE A 304 -5.73 12.07 -10.46
N ALA A 305 -4.66 11.79 -9.73
CA ALA A 305 -4.66 11.68 -8.28
C ALA A 305 -4.22 13.02 -7.66
N TYR A 306 -5.16 13.77 -7.09
CA TYR A 306 -4.81 14.92 -6.25
C TYR A 306 -4.41 14.43 -4.87
N LYS A 307 -3.13 14.57 -4.51
CA LYS A 307 -2.63 14.15 -3.20
C LYS A 307 -2.86 15.24 -2.18
N PHE A 308 -3.32 14.85 -0.99
CA PHE A 308 -3.36 15.79 0.12
C PHE A 308 -1.94 16.20 0.52
N PRO A 309 -1.76 17.43 1.02
CA PRO A 309 -0.51 17.83 1.58
C PRO A 309 -0.13 16.86 2.73
N PRO A 310 1.16 16.45 2.79
CA PRO A 310 1.63 15.57 3.84
C PRO A 310 1.42 16.22 5.21
N GLU A 311 1.05 15.41 6.20
CA GLU A 311 0.91 15.90 7.57
C GLU A 311 2.24 16.43 8.09
N GLU A 312 2.18 17.63 8.65
CA GLU A 312 3.29 18.29 9.33
C GLU A 312 3.06 18.25 10.84
N GLN A 313 4.10 17.87 11.58
CA GLN A 313 4.12 17.89 13.03
C GLN A 313 5.38 18.55 13.53
N ILE A 314 5.30 19.17 14.71
CA ILE A 314 6.44 19.83 15.33
C ILE A 314 6.98 18.93 16.43
N THR A 315 8.25 18.55 16.33
CA THR A 315 8.97 17.85 17.38
C THR A 315 10.29 18.53 17.70
N THR A 316 11.03 18.01 18.66
CA THR A 316 12.35 18.50 19.05
C THR A 316 13.43 17.74 18.30
N LEU A 317 14.39 18.47 17.73
CA LEU A 317 15.58 17.90 17.11
C LEU A 317 16.63 17.62 18.20
N VAL A 318 16.77 16.34 18.58
CA VAL A 318 17.69 15.89 19.63
C VAL A 318 19.14 15.89 19.13
N GLY A 319 19.35 15.52 17.87
CA GLY A 319 20.67 15.44 17.28
C GLY A 319 20.63 15.31 15.76
N ILE A 320 21.79 15.44 15.13
CA ILE A 320 21.97 15.14 13.71
C ILE A 320 23.12 14.13 13.61
N GLU A 321 22.80 12.95 13.08
CA GLU A 321 23.74 11.87 12.82
C GLU A 321 23.92 11.70 11.31
N VAL A 322 24.89 10.87 10.92
CA VAL A 322 25.20 10.62 9.51
C VAL A 322 25.17 9.14 9.17
N GLY A 323 24.53 8.79 8.06
CA GLY A 323 24.62 7.46 7.45
C GLY A 323 25.61 7.46 6.29
N VAL A 324 26.29 6.33 6.06
CA VAL A 324 27.18 6.16 4.91
C VAL A 324 26.62 5.10 3.96
N GLY A 325 26.14 5.54 2.81
CA GLY A 325 25.56 4.67 1.78
C GLY A 325 26.63 3.87 1.02
N ARG A 326 26.17 2.91 0.21
CA ARG A 326 27.01 2.01 -0.63
C ARG A 326 28.16 2.70 -1.38
N THR A 327 27.90 3.85 -2.01
CA THR A 327 28.90 4.60 -2.79
C THR A 327 29.81 5.48 -1.93
N GLY A 328 29.71 5.39 -0.61
CA GLY A 328 30.40 6.23 0.36
C GLY A 328 29.77 7.58 0.59
N ARG A 329 28.67 7.92 -0.09
CA ARG A 329 27.86 9.11 0.17
C ARG A 329 27.49 9.17 1.65
N VAL A 330 27.83 10.28 2.29
CA VAL A 330 27.47 10.59 3.67
C VAL A 330 26.21 11.44 3.66
N THR A 331 25.16 10.99 4.35
CA THR A 331 23.85 11.65 4.38
C THR A 331 23.46 11.95 5.82
N PRO A 332 23.25 13.23 6.19
CA PRO A 332 22.75 13.57 7.50
C PRO A 332 21.28 13.18 7.66
N TYR A 333 20.93 12.74 8.85
CA TYR A 333 19.55 12.54 9.28
C TYR A 333 19.35 13.14 10.67
N ALA A 334 18.17 13.69 10.87
CA ALA A 334 17.70 14.21 12.15
C ALA A 334 17.33 13.05 13.06
N VAL A 335 17.81 13.10 14.31
CA VAL A 335 17.36 12.29 15.43
C VAL A 335 16.36 13.15 16.22
N LEU A 336 15.14 12.66 16.37
CA LEU A 336 14.00 13.42 16.84
C LEU A 336 13.47 12.86 18.16
N GLU A 337 12.90 13.72 19.00
CA GLU A 337 11.95 13.25 20.01
C GLU A 337 10.79 12.53 19.29
N PRO A 338 10.39 11.33 19.73
CA PRO A 338 9.34 10.56 19.06
C PRO A 338 8.08 11.39 18.83
N VAL A 339 7.66 11.48 17.57
CA VAL A 339 6.47 12.25 17.17
C VAL A 339 5.60 11.42 16.22
N PHE A 340 4.28 11.47 16.41
CA PHE A 340 3.35 10.75 15.56
C PHE A 340 2.96 11.60 14.34
N VAL A 341 3.34 11.18 13.13
CA VAL A 341 3.11 11.92 11.87
C VAL A 341 2.57 10.97 10.81
N GLY A 342 1.37 11.22 10.27
CA GLY A 342 0.79 10.40 9.21
C GLY A 342 0.68 8.92 9.60
N GLY A 343 0.19 8.62 10.80
CA GLY A 343 -0.07 7.25 11.26
C GLY A 343 1.15 6.47 11.80
N VAL A 344 2.36 7.04 11.82
CA VAL A 344 3.58 6.39 12.33
C VAL A 344 4.29 7.26 13.36
N THR A 345 4.91 6.63 14.35
CA THR A 345 5.89 7.32 15.21
C THR A 345 7.21 7.47 14.46
N VAL A 346 7.60 8.72 14.23
CA VAL A 346 8.85 9.13 13.60
C VAL A 346 9.85 9.49 14.68
N THR A 347 11.01 8.82 14.67
CA THR A 347 12.17 9.16 15.51
C THR A 347 13.36 9.64 14.69
N ASN A 348 13.34 9.42 13.37
CA ASN A 348 14.39 9.84 12.46
C ASN A 348 13.80 10.43 11.18
N ALA A 349 14.42 11.48 10.64
CA ALA A 349 13.99 12.12 9.40
C ALA A 349 15.19 12.53 8.53
N THR A 350 15.07 12.44 7.21
CA THR A 350 16.15 12.85 6.31
C THR A 350 16.39 14.36 6.35
N LEU A 351 17.66 14.75 6.30
CA LEU A 351 18.11 16.13 6.07
C LEU A 351 18.76 16.32 4.69
N HIS A 352 18.75 15.28 3.86
CA HIS A 352 19.27 15.23 2.48
C HIS A 352 20.80 15.35 2.36
N ASN A 353 21.39 16.51 2.71
CA ASN A 353 22.83 16.79 2.63
C ASN A 353 23.20 17.98 3.52
N GLU A 354 24.51 18.26 3.67
CA GLU A 354 25.01 19.37 4.51
C GLU A 354 24.49 20.74 4.05
N ASP A 355 24.50 21.00 2.74
CA ASP A 355 24.00 22.26 2.18
C ASP A 355 22.54 22.50 2.55
N GLU A 356 21.70 21.46 2.55
CA GLU A 356 20.29 21.55 2.93
C GLU A 356 20.11 21.84 4.43
N VAL A 357 20.94 21.24 5.30
CA VAL A 357 20.94 21.55 6.74
C VAL A 357 21.22 23.03 6.96
N HIS A 358 22.23 23.57 6.29
CA HIS A 358 22.62 24.98 6.40
C HIS A 358 21.63 25.92 5.72
N ARG A 359 21.11 25.57 4.54
CA ARG A 359 20.12 26.36 3.81
C ARG A 359 18.83 26.52 4.60
N LYS A 360 18.40 25.46 5.30
CA LYS A 360 17.24 25.48 6.20
C LYS A 360 17.56 26.07 7.57
N ASP A 361 18.83 26.35 7.88
CA ASP A 361 19.34 26.77 9.20
C ASP A 361 18.86 25.86 10.34
N VAL A 362 18.87 24.54 10.14
CA VAL A 362 18.43 23.58 11.18
C VAL A 362 19.56 23.38 12.20
N ARG A 363 19.24 23.51 13.48
CA ARG A 363 20.20 23.43 14.60
C ARG A 363 19.77 22.40 15.63
N ILE A 364 20.73 21.71 16.23
CA ILE A 364 20.44 20.75 17.30
C ILE A 364 19.80 21.50 18.47
N GLY A 365 18.67 21.00 18.97
CA GLY A 365 17.82 21.65 19.96
C GLY A 365 16.59 22.36 19.36
N ASP A 366 16.56 22.60 18.03
CA ASP A 366 15.42 23.27 17.40
C ASP A 366 14.12 22.48 17.59
N ARG A 367 13.01 23.23 17.73
CA ARG A 367 11.69 22.72 17.36
C ARG A 367 11.62 22.66 15.85
N VAL A 368 11.52 21.48 15.26
CA VAL A 368 11.51 21.27 13.80
C VAL A 368 10.16 20.78 13.32
N ILE A 369 9.78 21.26 12.14
CA ILE A 369 8.61 20.77 11.41
C ILE A 369 9.05 19.52 10.64
N VAL A 370 8.38 18.41 10.90
CA VAL A 370 8.62 17.11 10.29
C VAL A 370 7.38 16.72 9.51
N ARG A 371 7.58 16.24 8.28
CA ARG A 371 6.50 15.72 7.46
C ARG A 371 6.84 14.37 6.88
N ARG A 372 5.81 13.62 6.50
CA ARG A 372 5.97 12.35 5.78
C ARG A 372 5.63 12.55 4.31
N ALA A 373 6.64 12.75 3.47
CA ALA A 373 6.44 12.90 2.04
C ALA A 373 6.06 11.55 1.40
N GLY A 374 4.94 11.53 0.66
CA GLY A 374 4.52 10.38 -0.14
C GLY A 374 4.44 9.06 0.62
N GLU A 375 4.01 9.08 1.89
CA GLU A 375 3.81 7.91 2.76
C GLU A 375 5.06 7.05 3.05
N VAL A 376 6.28 7.41 2.66
CA VAL A 376 7.43 6.48 2.81
C VAL A 376 8.58 7.03 3.68
N ILE A 377 9.05 8.26 3.45
CA ILE A 377 10.26 8.76 4.13
C ILE A 377 9.95 10.07 4.86
N PRO A 378 10.10 10.12 6.20
CA PRO A 378 10.00 11.36 6.96
C PRO A 378 11.15 12.31 6.62
N GLU A 379 10.85 13.60 6.48
CA GLU A 379 11.83 14.65 6.26
C GLU A 379 11.60 15.86 7.17
N VAL A 380 12.70 16.57 7.48
CA VAL A 380 12.62 17.86 8.17
C VAL A 380 12.36 18.97 7.16
N VAL A 381 11.25 19.68 7.30
CA VAL A 381 10.88 20.83 6.46
C VAL A 381 11.74 22.03 6.81
N GLY A 382 11.85 22.34 8.10
CA GLY A 382 12.65 23.44 8.62
C GLY A 382 12.41 23.69 10.11
N PRO A 383 13.15 24.64 10.72
CA PRO A 383 13.02 24.99 12.12
C PRO A 383 11.86 25.97 12.36
N VAL A 384 11.25 25.88 13.54
CA VAL A 384 10.31 26.86 14.06
C VAL A 384 11.11 27.95 14.76
N VAL A 385 11.68 28.87 13.97
CA VAL A 385 12.64 29.89 14.43
C VAL A 385 12.12 30.73 15.60
N SER A 386 10.80 30.98 15.65
CA SER A 386 10.17 31.74 16.74
C SER A 386 10.19 31.04 18.10
N ARG A 387 10.51 29.74 18.15
CA ARG A 387 10.62 28.95 19.38
C ARG A 387 12.06 28.75 19.84
N ARG A 388 13.02 29.43 19.21
CA ARG A 388 14.42 29.38 19.64
C ARG A 388 14.63 30.12 20.95
N ASP A 389 15.39 29.52 21.84
CA ASP A 389 15.80 30.11 23.12
C ASP A 389 17.28 30.50 23.17
N GLY A 390 18.04 30.20 22.09
CA GLY A 390 19.45 30.55 21.95
C GLY A 390 20.41 29.47 22.46
N THR A 391 19.90 28.34 22.96
CA THR A 391 20.73 27.18 23.35
C THR A 391 21.07 26.26 22.17
N GLU A 392 20.49 26.51 20.99
CA GLU A 392 20.61 25.62 19.84
C GLU A 392 22.01 25.65 19.23
N THR A 393 22.49 24.48 18.81
CA THR A 393 23.85 24.31 18.28
C THR A 393 23.84 24.10 16.77
N VAL A 394 24.62 24.91 16.05
CA VAL A 394 24.84 24.73 14.61
C VAL A 394 25.60 23.44 14.37
N TRP A 395 25.00 22.52 13.62
CA TRP A 395 25.63 21.28 13.23
C TRP A 395 26.65 21.50 12.10
N LYS A 396 27.68 20.67 12.06
CA LYS A 396 28.67 20.60 10.97
C LYS A 396 28.90 19.15 10.61
N MET A 397 29.16 18.86 9.33
CA MET A 397 29.55 17.52 8.93
C MET A 397 30.76 17.04 9.74
N PRO A 398 30.75 15.81 10.28
CA PRO A 398 31.93 15.21 10.89
C PRO A 398 33.09 15.17 9.90
N ALA A 399 34.30 15.52 10.35
CA ALA A 399 35.50 15.43 9.53
C ALA A 399 35.89 13.99 9.23
N ASP A 400 35.61 13.08 10.16
CA ASP A 400 35.93 11.66 10.08
C ASP A 400 34.65 10.81 10.12
N CYS A 401 34.66 9.71 9.36
CA CYS A 401 33.54 8.79 9.28
C CYS A 401 33.33 8.07 10.63
N PRO A 402 32.12 8.13 11.22
CA PRO A 402 31.88 7.50 12.53
C PRO A 402 31.97 5.96 12.50
N PHE A 403 31.94 5.36 11.30
CA PHE A 403 31.97 3.91 11.12
C PHE A 403 33.38 3.35 10.91
N CYS A 404 34.32 4.13 10.38
CA CYS A 404 35.66 3.63 10.04
C CYS A 404 36.82 4.59 10.34
N GLY A 405 36.53 5.79 10.84
CA GLY A 405 37.54 6.81 11.16
C GLY A 405 38.22 7.46 9.95
N ASN A 406 37.95 7.02 8.72
CA ASN A 406 38.52 7.63 7.52
C ASN A 406 37.90 9.02 7.24
N PRO A 407 38.64 9.94 6.60
CA PRO A 407 38.14 11.28 6.29
C PRO A 407 36.85 11.29 5.45
N ILE A 408 35.99 12.24 5.75
CA ILE A 408 34.85 12.62 4.92
C ILE A 408 35.28 13.82 4.07
N VAL A 409 35.21 13.67 2.76
CA VAL A 409 35.65 14.69 1.79
C VAL A 409 34.50 15.05 0.87
N LEU A 410 34.31 16.33 0.62
CA LEU A 410 33.46 16.83 -0.46
C LEU A 410 34.32 17.00 -1.72
N PRO A 411 34.17 16.15 -2.74
CA PRO A 411 34.94 16.28 -3.98
C PRO A 411 34.65 17.62 -4.67
N GLU A 412 35.67 18.18 -5.31
CA GLU A 412 35.54 19.47 -6.02
C GLU A 412 34.45 19.38 -7.10
N GLY A 413 33.49 20.31 -7.07
CA GLY A 413 32.36 20.36 -8.00
C GLY A 413 31.16 19.47 -7.64
N GLU A 414 31.23 18.70 -6.54
CA GLU A 414 30.13 17.88 -6.06
C GLU A 414 29.40 18.50 -4.86
N LYS A 415 28.13 18.12 -4.67
CA LYS A 415 27.29 18.54 -3.52
C LYS A 415 27.19 17.48 -2.41
N VAL A 416 27.91 16.37 -2.57
CA VAL A 416 27.75 15.18 -1.73
C VAL A 416 29.09 14.77 -1.15
N ALA A 417 29.20 14.92 0.17
CA ALA A 417 30.35 14.45 0.93
C ALA A 417 30.43 12.91 0.90
N ARG A 418 31.66 12.38 0.86
CA ARG A 418 31.91 10.94 0.81
C ARG A 418 32.97 10.50 1.80
N CYS A 419 32.74 9.34 2.40
CA CYS A 419 33.75 8.60 3.15
C CYS A 419 34.78 8.00 2.19
N THR A 420 36.07 8.28 2.46
CA THR A 420 37.20 7.80 1.64
C THR A 420 37.62 6.36 1.95
N GLY A 421 37.11 5.77 3.03
CA GLY A 421 37.48 4.43 3.51
C GLY A 421 37.05 3.24 2.64
N GLY A 422 36.63 3.45 1.39
CA GLY A 422 36.37 2.36 0.44
C GLY A 422 35.42 1.28 0.98
N LEU A 423 35.75 0.02 0.70
CA LEU A 423 35.05 -1.15 1.25
C LEU A 423 35.52 -1.54 2.66
N GLU A 424 36.58 -0.91 3.17
CA GLU A 424 37.01 -1.07 4.58
C GLU A 424 36.01 -0.39 5.54
N CYS A 425 35.18 0.53 5.04
CA CYS A 425 34.09 1.10 5.81
C CYS A 425 32.97 0.07 6.01
N PRO A 426 32.66 -0.35 7.25
CA PRO A 426 31.69 -1.41 7.49
C PRO A 426 30.28 -1.00 7.06
N SER A 427 29.92 0.28 7.17
CA SER A 427 28.64 0.79 6.65
C SER A 427 28.54 0.66 5.13
N ARG A 428 29.63 0.94 4.39
CA ARG A 428 29.63 0.79 2.92
C ARG A 428 29.55 -0.67 2.50
N LEU A 429 30.30 -1.54 3.18
CA LEU A 429 30.25 -2.98 2.95
C LEU A 429 28.84 -3.53 3.20
N ARG A 430 28.23 -3.18 4.34
CA ARG A 430 26.85 -3.53 4.69
C ARG A 430 25.86 -3.13 3.59
N GLU A 431 25.89 -1.87 3.14
CA GLU A 431 24.98 -1.38 2.10
C GLU A 431 25.26 -2.00 0.72
N TRP A 432 26.52 -2.36 0.44
CA TRP A 432 26.87 -3.06 -0.78
C TRP A 432 26.33 -4.48 -0.80
N LEU A 433 26.51 -5.23 0.29
CA LEU A 433 25.97 -6.57 0.45
C LEU A 433 24.43 -6.55 0.44
N ALA A 434 23.79 -5.62 1.14
CA ALA A 434 22.34 -5.49 1.16
C ALA A 434 21.76 -5.22 -0.24
N HIS A 435 22.43 -4.38 -1.02
CA HIS A 435 22.03 -4.18 -2.42
C HIS A 435 22.28 -5.43 -3.28
N PHE A 436 23.40 -6.12 -3.09
CA PHE A 436 23.74 -7.32 -3.85
C PHE A 436 22.72 -8.44 -3.63
N VAL A 437 22.29 -8.67 -2.39
CA VAL A 437 21.33 -9.74 -2.04
C VAL A 437 19.87 -9.33 -2.25
N GLY A 438 19.57 -8.02 -2.31
CA GLY A 438 18.19 -7.54 -2.47
C GLY A 438 17.57 -7.89 -3.83
N ARG A 439 16.25 -7.68 -3.95
CA ARG A 439 15.44 -7.98 -5.16
C ARG A 439 15.98 -7.40 -6.48
N SER A 440 16.67 -6.26 -6.42
CA SER A 440 17.25 -5.62 -7.61
C SER A 440 18.67 -6.09 -7.94
N GLY A 441 19.26 -6.93 -7.07
CA GLY A 441 20.55 -7.59 -7.25
C GLY A 441 20.37 -9.06 -7.63
N MET A 442 20.85 -9.96 -6.77
CA MET A 442 20.80 -11.41 -6.93
C MET A 442 19.56 -12.05 -6.29
N ASP A 443 18.71 -11.28 -5.62
CA ASP A 443 17.46 -11.73 -4.99
C ASP A 443 17.63 -12.95 -4.04
N ILE A 444 18.61 -12.87 -3.15
CA ILE A 444 18.93 -13.92 -2.18
C ILE A 444 18.06 -13.72 -0.92
N GLU A 445 16.97 -14.47 -0.83
CA GLU A 445 16.09 -14.45 0.33
C GLU A 445 16.82 -14.93 1.62
N GLY A 446 16.51 -14.30 2.76
CA GLY A 446 17.07 -14.67 4.07
C GLY A 446 18.29 -13.86 4.51
N LEU A 447 18.96 -13.16 3.59
CA LEU A 447 20.07 -12.24 3.90
C LEU A 447 19.58 -10.80 4.15
N GLY A 448 18.77 -10.61 5.19
CA GLY A 448 18.37 -9.27 5.63
C GLY A 448 19.51 -8.50 6.33
N TYR A 449 19.31 -7.20 6.57
CA TYR A 449 20.30 -6.33 7.21
C TYR A 449 20.88 -6.89 8.52
N LYS A 450 20.04 -7.50 9.38
CA LYS A 450 20.52 -8.11 10.64
C LYS A 450 21.49 -9.27 10.39
N THR A 451 21.22 -10.11 9.39
CA THR A 451 22.09 -11.22 9.00
C THR A 451 23.39 -10.69 8.42
N ILE A 452 23.31 -9.68 7.55
CA ILE A 452 24.50 -9.05 6.97
C ILE A 452 25.39 -8.47 8.08
N ASP A 453 24.79 -7.76 9.04
CA ASP A 453 25.53 -7.21 10.18
C ASP A 453 26.24 -8.30 10.98
N LEU A 454 25.55 -9.41 11.25
CA LEU A 454 26.13 -10.58 11.92
C LEU A 454 27.31 -11.15 11.15
N LEU A 455 27.14 -11.42 9.85
CA LEU A 455 28.17 -11.99 8.97
C LEU A 455 29.41 -11.09 8.87
N ILE A 456 29.21 -9.76 8.79
CA ILE A 456 30.30 -8.79 8.80
C ILE A 456 31.00 -8.77 10.17
N SER A 457 30.22 -8.72 11.26
CA SER A 457 30.76 -8.58 12.62
C SER A 457 31.64 -9.75 13.04
N GLU A 458 31.37 -10.94 12.51
CA GLU A 458 32.17 -12.14 12.73
C GLU A 458 33.23 -12.39 11.66
N GLY A 459 33.33 -11.50 10.67
CA GLY A 459 34.33 -11.57 9.60
C GLY A 459 34.12 -12.73 8.62
N LEU A 460 32.90 -13.29 8.57
CA LEU A 460 32.52 -14.36 7.63
C LEU A 460 32.34 -13.85 6.20
N VAL A 461 31.99 -12.57 6.04
CA VAL A 461 31.80 -11.94 4.73
C VAL A 461 32.50 -10.59 4.69
N ARG A 462 33.34 -10.39 3.66
CA ARG A 462 34.08 -9.16 3.38
C ARG A 462 33.77 -8.61 1.99
N ASP A 463 33.24 -9.46 1.12
CA ASP A 463 32.69 -9.07 -0.17
C ASP A 463 31.57 -10.05 -0.61
N PRO A 464 30.80 -9.73 -1.68
CA PRO A 464 29.70 -10.56 -2.13
C PRO A 464 30.08 -12.00 -2.51
N ALA A 465 31.31 -12.28 -2.90
CA ALA A 465 31.73 -13.64 -3.28
C ALA A 465 31.75 -14.56 -2.06
N ASP A 466 32.12 -14.05 -0.88
CA ASP A 466 32.18 -14.83 0.36
C ASP A 466 30.82 -15.44 0.73
N ILE A 467 29.71 -14.80 0.32
CA ILE A 467 28.35 -15.32 0.55
C ILE A 467 28.20 -16.74 -0.03
N PHE A 468 28.79 -17.00 -1.19
CA PHE A 468 28.70 -18.31 -1.87
C PHE A 468 29.62 -19.38 -1.27
N PHE A 469 30.48 -19.00 -0.32
CA PHE A 469 31.35 -19.91 0.42
C PHE A 469 30.91 -20.12 1.87
N LEU A 470 29.74 -19.58 2.26
CA LEU A 470 29.17 -19.83 3.58
C LEU A 470 28.81 -21.31 3.73
N GLU A 471 29.33 -21.95 4.77
CA GLU A 471 28.96 -23.32 5.12
C GLU A 471 27.73 -23.33 6.05
N PRO A 472 26.87 -24.36 6.00
CA PRO A 472 25.70 -24.47 6.89
C PRO A 472 26.05 -24.29 8.37
N ASP A 473 27.16 -24.88 8.80
CA ASP A 473 27.66 -24.85 10.17
C ASP A 473 28.07 -23.43 10.61
N SER A 474 28.34 -22.53 9.66
CA SER A 474 28.63 -21.13 9.97
C SER A 474 27.42 -20.42 10.56
N LEU A 475 26.19 -20.81 10.23
CA LEU A 475 24.96 -20.13 10.68
C LEU A 475 24.16 -20.95 11.70
N LEU A 476 24.32 -22.27 11.69
CA LEU A 476 23.53 -23.19 12.52
C LEU A 476 23.70 -22.89 14.02
N GLY A 477 22.59 -22.76 14.75
CA GLY A 477 22.60 -22.56 16.21
C GLY A 477 22.74 -21.10 16.65
N ARG A 478 22.76 -20.14 15.71
CA ARG A 478 22.71 -18.70 16.02
C ARG A 478 21.28 -18.24 16.25
N GLU A 479 21.14 -17.09 16.91
CA GLU A 479 19.83 -16.47 17.13
C GLU A 479 19.12 -16.22 15.79
N GLY A 480 17.95 -16.85 15.61
CA GLY A 480 17.17 -16.78 14.37
C GLY A 480 17.57 -17.78 13.27
N TRP A 481 18.54 -18.67 13.50
CA TRP A 481 19.06 -19.62 12.52
C TRP A 481 18.93 -21.08 12.99
N GLY A 482 17.86 -21.75 12.52
CA GLY A 482 17.66 -23.20 12.65
C GLY A 482 17.96 -23.96 11.35
N GLU A 483 17.87 -25.30 11.40
CA GLU A 483 18.14 -26.19 10.26
C GLU A 483 17.37 -25.79 8.99
N LEU A 484 16.09 -25.45 9.13
CA LEU A 484 15.22 -25.10 8.00
C LEU A 484 15.57 -23.75 7.36
N SER A 485 15.91 -22.73 8.17
CA SER A 485 16.34 -21.43 7.66
C SER A 485 17.72 -21.49 7.00
N VAL A 486 18.63 -22.31 7.55
CA VAL A 486 19.93 -22.55 6.94
C VAL A 486 19.76 -23.29 5.61
N ALA A 487 18.97 -24.38 5.58
CA ALA A 487 18.70 -25.11 4.34
C ALA A 487 18.08 -24.21 3.26
N LYS A 488 17.15 -23.31 3.64
CA LYS A 488 16.53 -22.35 2.72
C LYS A 488 17.53 -21.32 2.17
N LEU A 489 18.49 -20.88 2.97
CA LEU A 489 19.52 -19.94 2.49
C LEU A 489 20.53 -20.64 1.55
N MET A 490 20.83 -21.91 1.83
CA MET A 490 21.83 -22.70 1.08
C MET A 490 21.29 -23.28 -0.23
N SER A 491 19.96 -23.28 -0.42
CA SER A 491 19.30 -23.63 -1.68
C SER A 491 19.26 -22.46 -2.64
#